data_AF-A0A7W7VJE5-F1
#
_entry.id   AF-A0A7W7VJE5-F1
#
_cell.length_a   1.000
_cell.length_b   1.000
_cell.length_c   1.000
_cell.angle_alpha   90.00
_cell.angle_beta   90.00
_cell.angle_gamma   90.00
#
_symmetry.space_group_name_H-M   'P 1'
#
loop_
_entity.id
_entity.type
_entity.pdbx_description
1 polymer ?
#
loop_
_entity_poly.entity_id
_entity_poly.type
_entity_poly.pdbx_seq_one_letter_code
_entity_poly.pdbx_strand_id
1 'polypeptide(L)'
;MSTKDELWQWLGEPLQELSRHRLEQPEAEWQERRVYFLEKLSITDPAPYPAVDALLRHLDELPEDQRDALLDNPDELTRVADDHLDQYAEAAQETPEEAGFDQQAWWAFLAENATLWNGTDEHWAEFEPWLLSAATDHGFGEATEALLAPVRGQGADAVRAVLAEYGVVIPEQAPAEPGQAQEIGQVEVPTPTEFADANMAELLAEDPEFAELSEERRMALIAEVLAEQNH
;
A
#
# COMPACT_ATOMS: atom_id res chain seq x y z
N MET A 1 -8.87 5.54 -9.09
CA MET A 1 -9.97 4.82 -8.42
C MET A 1 -10.82 4.09 -9.44
N SER A 2 -11.06 2.79 -9.24
CA SER A 2 -12.02 2.03 -10.06
C SER A 2 -13.44 2.47 -9.75
N THR A 3 -14.23 2.73 -10.79
CA THR A 3 -15.64 3.07 -10.67
C THR A 3 -16.47 1.85 -10.23
N LYS A 4 -17.66 2.08 -9.66
CA LYS A 4 -18.62 1.01 -9.32
C LYS A 4 -18.83 0.04 -10.48
N ASP A 5 -18.97 0.57 -11.70
CA ASP A 5 -19.12 -0.23 -12.93
C ASP A 5 -17.91 -1.13 -13.21
N GLU A 6 -16.68 -0.64 -13.02
CA GLU A 6 -15.46 -1.44 -13.22
C GLU A 6 -15.32 -2.54 -12.17
N LEU A 7 -15.65 -2.24 -10.91
CA LEU A 7 -15.68 -3.23 -9.83
C LEU A 7 -16.77 -4.28 -10.09
N TRP A 8 -17.94 -3.87 -10.56
CA TRP A 8 -19.02 -4.79 -10.91
C TRP A 8 -18.67 -5.70 -12.08
N GLN A 9 -18.02 -5.17 -13.12
CA GLN A 9 -17.53 -5.97 -14.25
C GLN A 9 -16.52 -7.03 -13.81
N TRP A 10 -15.70 -6.72 -12.81
CA TRP A 10 -14.72 -7.66 -12.27
C TRP A 10 -15.34 -8.68 -11.30
N LEU A 11 -16.28 -8.26 -10.45
CA LEU A 11 -16.86 -9.07 -9.36
C LEU A 11 -18.06 -9.92 -9.81
N GLY A 12 -18.81 -9.46 -10.81
CA GLY A 12 -20.12 -10.04 -11.17
C GLY A 12 -20.05 -11.50 -11.64
N GLU A 13 -19.07 -11.85 -12.49
CA GLU A 13 -18.90 -13.23 -12.95
C GLU A 13 -18.42 -14.16 -11.81
N PRO A 14 -17.38 -13.82 -11.03
CA PRO A 14 -16.98 -14.59 -9.86
C PRO A 14 -18.10 -14.85 -8.84
N LEU A 15 -19.01 -13.88 -8.63
CA LEU A 15 -20.16 -14.06 -7.73
C LEU A 15 -21.16 -15.09 -8.25
N GLN A 16 -21.46 -15.06 -9.56
CA GLN A 16 -22.31 -16.06 -10.19
C GLN A 16 -21.67 -17.45 -10.13
N GLU A 17 -20.35 -17.53 -10.33
CA GLU A 17 -19.58 -18.76 -10.21
C GLU A 17 -19.59 -19.31 -8.78
N LEU A 18 -19.57 -18.44 -7.76
CA LEU A 18 -19.67 -18.82 -6.35
C LEU A 18 -21.04 -19.44 -6.02
N SER A 19 -22.14 -18.81 -6.45
CA SER A 19 -23.49 -19.38 -6.31
C SER A 19 -23.61 -20.70 -7.08
N ARG A 20 -23.08 -20.78 -8.31
CA ARG A 20 -23.11 -22.02 -9.10
C ARG A 20 -22.33 -23.13 -8.40
N HIS A 21 -21.15 -22.83 -7.86
CA HIS A 21 -20.35 -23.78 -7.09
C HIS A 21 -21.10 -24.28 -5.85
N ARG A 22 -21.91 -23.45 -5.18
CA ARG A 22 -22.78 -23.89 -4.07
C ARG A 22 -23.86 -24.88 -4.51
N LEU A 23 -24.44 -24.70 -5.69
CA LEU A 23 -25.43 -25.61 -6.26
C LEU A 23 -24.80 -26.92 -6.74
N GLU A 24 -23.60 -26.86 -7.31
CA GLU A 24 -22.86 -28.02 -7.83
C GLU A 24 -22.23 -28.86 -6.71
N GLN A 25 -21.73 -28.19 -5.66
CA GLN A 25 -21.06 -28.81 -4.52
C GLN A 25 -21.68 -28.31 -3.20
N PRO A 26 -22.87 -28.79 -2.83
CA PRO A 26 -23.56 -28.35 -1.61
C PRO A 26 -22.82 -28.76 -0.33
N GLU A 27 -22.07 -29.86 -0.35
CA GLU A 27 -21.33 -30.39 0.80
C GLU A 27 -19.98 -29.71 1.05
N ALA A 28 -19.50 -28.84 0.15
CA ALA A 28 -18.26 -28.11 0.38
C ALA A 28 -18.40 -27.22 1.62
N GLU A 29 -17.29 -26.94 2.30
CA GLU A 29 -17.30 -26.02 3.43
C GLU A 29 -17.21 -24.57 2.92
N TRP A 30 -17.67 -23.60 3.71
CA TRP A 30 -17.58 -22.19 3.34
C TRP A 30 -16.13 -21.75 3.05
N GLN A 31 -15.15 -22.22 3.84
CA GLN A 31 -13.75 -21.85 3.64
C GLN A 31 -13.21 -22.31 2.27
N GLU A 32 -13.65 -23.47 1.78
CA GLU A 32 -13.28 -23.94 0.45
C GLU A 32 -13.92 -23.07 -0.64
N ARG A 33 -15.18 -22.64 -0.45
CA ARG A 33 -15.85 -21.72 -1.37
C ARG A 33 -15.24 -20.34 -1.38
N ARG A 34 -14.78 -19.85 -0.23
CA ARG A 34 -14.05 -18.59 -0.09
C ARG A 34 -12.76 -18.62 -0.89
N VAL A 35 -11.97 -19.70 -0.77
CA VAL A 35 -10.75 -19.90 -1.56
C VAL A 35 -11.08 -19.95 -3.06
N TYR A 36 -12.09 -20.73 -3.45
CA TYR A 36 -12.54 -20.81 -4.85
C TYR A 36 -12.92 -19.43 -5.42
N PHE A 37 -13.64 -18.61 -4.65
CA PHE A 37 -14.03 -17.26 -5.05
C PHE A 37 -12.81 -16.33 -5.23
N LEU A 38 -11.86 -16.35 -4.30
CA LEU A 38 -10.61 -15.59 -4.42
C LEU A 38 -9.78 -16.04 -5.63
N GLU A 39 -9.72 -17.35 -5.90
CA GLU A 39 -9.07 -17.88 -7.10
C GLU A 39 -9.74 -17.38 -8.39
N LYS A 40 -11.08 -17.31 -8.44
CA LYS A 40 -11.80 -16.74 -9.59
C LYS A 40 -11.51 -15.27 -9.81
N LEU A 41 -11.33 -14.52 -8.73
CA LEU A 41 -10.92 -13.12 -8.78
C LEU A 41 -9.43 -12.95 -9.10
N SER A 42 -8.65 -14.05 -9.18
CA SER A 42 -7.19 -14.04 -9.34
C SER A 42 -6.47 -13.27 -8.24
N ILE A 43 -7.01 -13.29 -7.02
CA ILE A 43 -6.44 -12.63 -5.84
C ILE A 43 -6.11 -13.68 -4.79
N THR A 44 -4.98 -13.49 -4.12
CA THR A 44 -4.56 -14.38 -3.01
C THR A 44 -4.90 -13.77 -1.66
N ASP A 45 -4.93 -12.44 -1.60
CA ASP A 45 -5.23 -11.68 -0.40
C ASP A 45 -6.31 -10.62 -0.72
N PRO A 46 -7.43 -10.57 0.03
CA PRO A 46 -8.50 -9.60 -0.21
C PRO A 46 -8.24 -8.22 0.41
N ALA A 47 -7.27 -8.07 1.32
CA ALA A 47 -6.98 -6.79 1.97
C ALA A 47 -6.70 -5.61 1.01
N PRO A 48 -5.98 -5.78 -0.12
CA PRO A 48 -5.83 -4.70 -1.10
C PRO A 48 -7.12 -4.33 -1.87
N TYR A 49 -8.20 -5.07 -1.67
CA TYR A 49 -9.50 -4.88 -2.34
C TYR A 49 -10.60 -4.65 -1.30
N PRO A 50 -10.72 -3.43 -0.74
CA PRO A 50 -11.63 -3.14 0.38
C PRO A 50 -13.10 -3.50 0.13
N ALA A 51 -13.58 -3.32 -1.10
CA ALA A 51 -14.94 -3.74 -1.47
C ALA A 51 -15.14 -5.27 -1.40
N VAL A 52 -14.12 -6.04 -1.80
CA VAL A 52 -14.14 -7.52 -1.74
C VAL A 52 -13.94 -7.99 -0.31
N ASP A 53 -13.04 -7.36 0.45
CA ASP A 53 -12.83 -7.64 1.87
C ASP A 53 -14.09 -7.38 2.69
N ALA A 54 -14.79 -6.27 2.45
CA ALA A 54 -16.05 -5.94 3.12
C ALA A 54 -17.14 -6.99 2.82
N LEU A 55 -17.29 -7.39 1.56
CA LEU A 55 -18.24 -8.43 1.16
C LEU A 55 -17.89 -9.78 1.79
N LEU A 56 -16.62 -10.18 1.78
CA LEU A 56 -16.18 -11.44 2.38
C LEU A 56 -16.36 -11.44 3.89
N ARG A 57 -16.05 -10.33 4.57
CA ARG A 57 -16.29 -10.18 6.01
C ARG A 57 -17.78 -10.31 6.31
N HIS A 58 -18.65 -9.67 5.53
CA HIS A 58 -20.10 -9.81 5.68
C HIS A 58 -20.53 -11.28 5.57
N LEU A 59 -20.04 -12.01 4.56
CA LEU A 59 -20.33 -13.43 4.40
C LEU A 59 -19.76 -14.27 5.55
N ASP A 60 -18.53 -13.99 6.01
CA ASP A 60 -17.88 -14.68 7.13
C ASP A 60 -18.67 -14.52 8.44
N GLU A 61 -19.31 -13.37 8.67
CA GLU A 61 -20.11 -13.07 9.86
C GLU A 61 -21.50 -13.74 9.86
N LEU A 62 -22.02 -14.11 8.68
CA LEU A 62 -23.32 -14.77 8.59
C LEU A 62 -23.28 -16.20 9.17
N PRO A 63 -24.34 -16.64 9.87
CA PRO A 63 -24.54 -18.05 10.19
C PRO A 63 -24.55 -18.90 8.92
N GLU A 64 -24.05 -20.15 9.01
CA GLU A 64 -23.96 -21.06 7.86
C GLU A 64 -25.28 -21.21 7.10
N ASP A 65 -26.40 -21.43 7.79
CA ASP A 65 -27.72 -21.56 7.16
C ASP A 65 -28.15 -20.30 6.39
N GLN A 66 -27.79 -19.10 6.89
CA GLN A 66 -28.14 -17.83 6.25
C GLN A 66 -27.21 -17.55 5.07
N ARG A 67 -25.92 -17.86 5.21
CA ARG A 67 -24.95 -17.77 4.13
C ARG A 67 -25.33 -18.69 2.99
N ASP A 68 -25.69 -19.94 3.30
CA ASP A 68 -26.13 -20.90 2.31
C ASP A 68 -27.41 -20.46 1.61
N ALA A 69 -28.40 -19.96 2.36
CA ALA A 69 -29.62 -19.40 1.77
C ALA A 69 -29.32 -18.22 0.82
N LEU A 70 -28.35 -17.38 1.18
CA LEU A 70 -27.89 -16.27 0.34
C LEU A 70 -27.16 -16.77 -0.92
N LEU A 71 -26.28 -17.76 -0.79
CA LEU A 71 -25.55 -18.36 -1.91
C LEU A 71 -26.46 -19.12 -2.88
N ASP A 72 -27.54 -19.73 -2.36
CA ASP A 72 -28.58 -20.39 -3.15
C ASP A 72 -29.50 -19.39 -3.89
N ASN A 73 -29.46 -18.10 -3.52
CA ASN A 73 -30.24 -17.03 -4.14
C ASN A 73 -29.34 -16.00 -4.85
N PRO A 74 -28.97 -16.24 -6.13
CA PRO A 74 -28.00 -15.41 -6.85
C PRO A 74 -28.45 -13.95 -7.00
N ASP A 75 -29.75 -13.68 -7.08
CA ASP A 75 -30.28 -12.31 -7.16
C ASP A 75 -30.07 -11.55 -5.84
N GLU A 76 -30.21 -12.24 -4.71
CA GLU A 76 -30.01 -11.66 -3.39
C GLU A 76 -28.52 -11.47 -3.08
N LEU A 77 -27.67 -12.44 -3.43
CA LEU A 77 -26.21 -12.29 -3.37
C LEU A 77 -25.72 -11.11 -4.22
N THR A 78 -26.24 -11.00 -5.44
CA THR A 78 -25.96 -9.88 -6.37
C THR A 78 -26.36 -8.55 -5.72
N ARG A 79 -27.55 -8.49 -5.11
CA ARG A 79 -28.03 -7.29 -4.42
C ARG A 79 -27.15 -6.90 -3.24
N VAL A 80 -26.73 -7.87 -2.41
CA VAL A 80 -25.84 -7.62 -1.27
C VAL A 80 -24.48 -7.12 -1.75
N ALA A 81 -23.94 -7.70 -2.81
CA ALA A 81 -22.69 -7.24 -3.41
C ALA A 81 -22.81 -5.82 -4.01
N ASP A 82 -23.92 -5.50 -4.69
CA ASP A 82 -24.18 -4.17 -5.22
C ASP A 82 -24.31 -3.12 -4.11
N ASP A 83 -24.98 -3.47 -3.00
CA ASP A 83 -25.11 -2.61 -1.81
C ASP A 83 -23.74 -2.32 -1.17
N HIS A 84 -22.86 -3.33 -1.05
CA HIS A 84 -21.49 -3.11 -0.58
C HIS A 84 -20.65 -2.26 -1.54
N LEU A 85 -20.87 -2.38 -2.85
CA LEU A 85 -20.20 -1.55 -3.84
C LEU A 85 -20.71 -0.11 -3.84
N ASP A 86 -22.01 0.12 -3.62
CA ASP A 86 -22.57 1.45 -3.39
C ASP A 86 -22.01 2.05 -2.11
N GLN A 87 -22.03 1.33 -0.99
CA GLN A 87 -21.43 1.80 0.25
C GLN A 87 -19.95 2.13 0.11
N TYR A 88 -19.20 1.36 -0.67
CA TYR A 88 -17.80 1.67 -0.98
C TYR A 88 -17.67 2.92 -1.86
N ALA A 89 -18.50 3.05 -2.90
CA ALA A 89 -18.49 4.21 -3.78
C ALA A 89 -18.96 5.49 -3.08
N GLU A 90 -19.91 5.39 -2.15
CA GLU A 90 -20.42 6.45 -1.29
C GLU A 90 -19.39 6.77 -0.19
N ALA A 91 -18.77 5.79 0.47
CA ALA A 91 -17.67 6.05 1.41
C ALA A 91 -16.46 6.70 0.73
N ALA A 92 -16.19 6.36 -0.53
CA ALA A 92 -15.20 7.05 -1.36
C ALA A 92 -15.61 8.49 -1.77
N GLN A 93 -16.90 8.84 -1.63
CA GLN A 93 -17.46 10.17 -1.90
C GLN A 93 -17.77 10.98 -0.62
N GLU A 94 -18.01 10.32 0.50
CA GLU A 94 -18.37 10.90 1.81
C GLU A 94 -17.16 11.06 2.75
N THR A 95 -15.95 10.70 2.31
CA THR A 95 -14.78 11.45 2.78
C THR A 95 -14.99 12.90 2.35
N PRO A 96 -15.14 13.86 3.30
CA PRO A 96 -15.34 15.25 2.92
C PRO A 96 -14.24 15.64 1.95
N GLU A 97 -14.61 16.38 0.91
CA GLU A 97 -13.70 17.04 -0.01
C GLU A 97 -12.70 17.95 0.75
N GLU A 98 -11.68 17.36 1.37
CA GLU A 98 -10.35 17.94 1.37
C GLU A 98 -9.82 17.69 -0.04
N ALA A 99 -10.05 18.68 -0.90
CA ALA A 99 -9.64 18.69 -2.29
C ALA A 99 -8.19 18.19 -2.44
N GLY A 100 -8.02 16.93 -2.88
CA GLY A 100 -6.73 16.36 -3.24
C GLY A 100 -6.21 15.17 -2.42
N PHE A 101 -6.92 14.68 -1.40
CA PHE A 101 -6.44 13.53 -0.63
C PHE A 101 -6.72 12.18 -1.32
N ASP A 102 -5.71 11.64 -2.03
CA ASP A 102 -5.79 10.32 -2.65
C ASP A 102 -5.48 9.23 -1.60
N GLN A 103 -6.54 8.63 -1.07
CA GLN A 103 -6.45 7.58 -0.04
C GLN A 103 -5.66 6.33 -0.51
N GLN A 104 -5.71 6.00 -1.80
CA GLN A 104 -4.96 4.87 -2.36
C GLN A 104 -3.47 5.18 -2.43
N ALA A 105 -3.12 6.40 -2.87
CA ALA A 105 -1.74 6.87 -2.86
C ALA A 105 -1.20 7.04 -1.42
N TRP A 106 -2.05 7.40 -0.46
CA TRP A 106 -1.72 7.43 0.96
C TRP A 106 -1.40 6.04 1.52
N TRP A 107 -2.19 5.01 1.18
CA TRP A 107 -1.90 3.63 1.60
C TRP A 107 -0.64 3.08 0.94
N ALA A 108 -0.41 3.37 -0.34
CA ALA A 108 0.83 3.00 -1.03
C ALA A 108 2.05 3.68 -0.37
N PHE A 109 1.93 4.97 -0.04
CA PHE A 109 2.95 5.71 0.68
C PHE A 109 3.27 5.06 2.04
N LEU A 110 2.26 4.71 2.84
CA LEU A 110 2.47 4.05 4.13
C LEU A 110 3.11 2.67 3.97
N ALA A 111 2.67 1.84 3.03
CA ALA A 111 3.24 0.52 2.79
C ALA A 111 4.73 0.58 2.39
N GLU A 112 5.10 1.58 1.60
CA GLU A 112 6.48 1.77 1.12
C GLU A 112 7.39 2.44 2.16
N ASN A 113 6.89 3.46 2.85
CA ASN A 113 7.72 4.32 3.70
C ASN A 113 7.67 3.93 5.18
N ALA A 114 6.51 3.47 5.69
CA ALA A 114 6.39 3.06 7.09
C ALA A 114 7.13 1.74 7.41
N THR A 115 7.36 0.89 6.40
CA THR A 115 8.12 -0.36 6.55
C THR A 115 9.63 -0.16 6.65
N LEU A 116 10.13 1.04 6.34
CA LEU A 116 11.54 1.41 6.51
C LEU A 116 11.92 1.62 7.98
N TRP A 117 10.94 1.78 8.86
CA TRP A 117 11.18 1.78 10.28
C TRP A 117 11.38 0.34 10.79
N ASN A 118 12.47 0.13 11.54
CA ASN A 118 12.79 -1.16 12.14
C ASN A 118 11.91 -1.53 13.35
N GLY A 119 10.88 -0.75 13.64
CA GLY A 119 9.95 -1.00 14.73
C GLY A 119 10.52 -0.72 16.12
N THR A 120 11.70 -0.10 16.26
CA THR A 120 12.31 0.20 17.57
C THR A 120 12.18 1.66 17.96
N ASP A 121 12.01 1.92 19.26
CA ASP A 121 12.00 3.29 19.81
C ASP A 121 13.31 4.05 19.55
N GLU A 122 14.45 3.34 19.51
CA GLU A 122 15.77 3.93 19.26
C GLU A 122 15.82 4.68 17.92
N HIS A 123 15.16 4.13 16.89
CA HIS A 123 15.16 4.71 15.54
C HIS A 123 13.90 5.53 15.26
N TRP A 124 12.90 5.48 16.16
CA TRP A 124 11.65 6.22 16.01
C TRP A 124 11.87 7.73 16.01
N ALA A 125 12.77 8.23 16.86
CA ALA A 125 13.05 9.66 16.98
C ALA A 125 13.65 10.28 15.69
N GLU A 126 14.34 9.48 14.88
CA GLU A 126 14.88 9.89 13.58
C GLU A 126 13.91 9.59 12.44
N PHE A 127 13.12 8.52 12.57
CA PHE A 127 12.17 8.08 11.56
C PHE A 127 10.90 8.94 11.50
N GLU A 128 10.33 9.33 12.64
CA GLU A 128 9.11 10.14 12.73
C GLU A 128 9.22 11.46 11.93
N PRO A 129 10.26 12.31 12.12
CA PRO A 129 10.38 13.54 11.35
C PRO A 129 10.65 13.28 9.86
N TRP A 130 11.35 12.19 9.51
CA TRP A 130 11.56 11.80 8.12
C TRP A 130 10.24 11.40 7.45
N LEU A 131 9.43 10.55 8.11
CA LEU A 131 8.14 10.10 7.59
C LEU A 131 7.17 11.28 7.39
N LEU A 132 7.17 12.24 8.33
CA LEU A 132 6.38 13.48 8.20
C LEU A 132 6.85 14.36 7.04
N SER A 133 8.16 14.48 6.84
CA SER A 133 8.72 15.22 5.70
C SER A 133 8.33 14.56 4.37
N ALA A 134 8.59 13.26 4.24
CA ALA A 134 8.25 12.49 3.06
C ALA A 134 6.74 12.54 2.78
N ALA A 135 5.91 12.44 3.81
CA ALA A 135 4.47 12.56 3.65
C ALA A 135 4.07 13.96 3.18
N THR A 136 4.71 15.01 3.68
CA THR A 136 4.44 16.38 3.25
C THR A 136 4.79 16.59 1.78
N ASP A 137 5.92 16.04 1.31
CA ASP A 137 6.32 16.09 -0.10
C ASP A 137 5.31 15.38 -1.02
N HIS A 138 4.67 14.33 -0.51
CA HIS A 138 3.62 13.58 -1.22
C HIS A 138 2.20 14.13 -1.00
N GLY A 139 2.02 15.22 -0.24
CA GLY A 139 0.72 15.85 0.03
C GLY A 139 -0.10 15.17 1.15
N PHE A 140 0.51 14.30 1.94
CA PHE A 140 -0.09 13.54 3.04
C PHE A 140 0.39 13.98 4.44
N GLY A 141 1.04 15.13 4.56
CA GLY A 141 1.61 15.61 5.83
C GLY A 141 0.58 15.69 6.97
N GLU A 142 -0.59 16.27 6.72
CA GLU A 142 -1.67 16.37 7.72
C GLU A 142 -2.24 15.01 8.12
N ALA A 143 -2.39 14.08 7.16
CA ALA A 143 -2.86 12.73 7.44
C ALA A 143 -1.85 11.92 8.27
N THR A 144 -0.57 12.09 7.99
CA THR A 144 0.52 11.46 8.75
C THR A 144 0.60 12.03 10.16
N GLU A 145 0.47 13.35 10.30
CA GLU A 145 0.45 13.96 11.62
C GLU A 145 -0.76 13.54 12.44
N ALA A 146 -1.95 13.44 11.83
CA ALA A 146 -3.15 12.93 12.48
C ALA A 146 -3.02 11.46 12.90
N LEU A 147 -2.37 10.63 12.08
CA LEU A 147 -2.08 9.23 12.38
C LEU A 147 -1.13 9.08 13.58
N LEU A 148 -0.07 9.91 13.63
CA LEU A 148 1.01 9.78 14.61
C LEU A 148 0.74 10.54 15.92
N ALA A 149 -0.09 11.59 15.89
CA ALA A 149 -0.48 12.38 17.06
C ALA A 149 -0.95 11.54 18.28
N PRO A 150 -1.81 10.52 18.14
CA PRO A 150 -2.26 9.72 19.28
C PRO A 150 -1.17 8.80 19.86
N VAL A 151 -0.19 8.36 19.06
CA VAL A 151 0.86 7.40 19.47
C VAL A 151 2.19 8.05 19.84
N ARG A 152 2.33 9.36 19.58
CA ARG A 152 3.52 10.15 19.90
C ARG A 152 3.86 10.05 21.39
N GLY A 153 4.99 9.43 21.70
CA GLY A 153 5.48 9.21 23.08
C GLY A 153 4.86 8.02 23.82
N GLN A 154 4.09 7.15 23.15
CA GLN A 154 3.52 5.93 23.73
C GLN A 154 4.41 4.68 23.57
N GLY A 155 5.53 4.80 22.87
CA GLY A 155 6.47 3.70 22.61
C GLY A 155 6.20 2.98 21.29
N ALA A 156 7.18 2.20 20.82
CA ALA A 156 7.12 1.55 19.52
C ALA A 156 5.93 0.57 19.35
N ASP A 157 5.51 -0.11 20.41
CA ASP A 157 4.35 -1.01 20.38
C ASP A 157 3.05 -0.30 20.00
N ALA A 158 2.83 0.92 20.50
CA ALA A 158 1.64 1.71 20.18
C ALA A 158 1.65 2.17 18.73
N VAL A 159 2.82 2.56 18.22
CA VAL A 159 3.01 2.93 16.80
C VAL A 159 2.78 1.74 15.90
N ARG A 160 3.34 0.57 16.21
CA ARG A 160 3.11 -0.66 15.44
C ARG A 160 1.65 -1.08 15.45
N ALA A 161 0.95 -0.93 16.58
CA ALA A 161 -0.48 -1.22 16.67
C ALA A 161 -1.29 -0.34 15.73
N VAL A 162 -1.03 0.97 15.70
CA VAL A 162 -1.70 1.89 14.78
C VAL A 162 -1.34 1.57 13.33
N LEU A 163 -0.06 1.37 12.99
CA LEU A 163 0.35 1.01 11.63
C LEU A 163 -0.27 -0.31 11.14
N ALA A 164 -0.46 -1.28 12.04
CA ALA A 164 -1.13 -2.54 11.74
C ALA A 164 -2.62 -2.36 11.42
N GLU A 165 -3.30 -1.35 11.99
CA GLU A 165 -4.69 -1.02 11.61
C GLU A 165 -4.81 -0.56 10.15
N TYR A 166 -3.70 -0.07 9.57
CA TYR A 166 -3.61 0.33 8.16
C TYR A 166 -2.93 -0.73 7.28
N GLY A 167 -2.79 -1.97 7.78
CA GLY A 167 -2.23 -3.09 7.02
C GLY A 167 -0.69 -3.08 6.88
N VAL A 168 0.00 -2.16 7.55
CA VAL A 168 1.47 -2.12 7.57
C VAL A 168 1.98 -3.06 8.65
N VAL A 169 2.51 -4.21 8.23
CA VAL A 169 3.15 -5.18 9.12
C VAL A 169 4.64 -4.89 9.16
N ILE A 170 5.12 -4.34 10.28
CA ILE A 170 6.56 -4.22 10.54
C ILE A 170 7.05 -5.53 11.15
N PRO A 171 7.94 -6.27 10.47
CA PRO A 171 8.47 -7.51 11.02
C PRO A 171 9.28 -7.20 12.28
N GLU A 172 8.97 -7.89 13.37
CA GLU A 172 9.76 -7.83 14.59
C GLU A 172 11.14 -8.46 14.32
N GLN A 173 12.13 -7.63 13.96
CA GLN A 173 13.50 -8.12 13.88
C GLN A 173 14.04 -8.34 15.29
N ALA A 174 14.55 -9.56 15.52
CA ALA A 174 15.31 -9.94 16.70
C ALA A 174 16.39 -8.90 17.02
N PRO A 175 16.78 -8.72 18.30
CA PRO A 175 17.76 -7.71 18.70
C PRO A 175 19.02 -7.88 17.85
N ALA A 176 19.35 -6.86 17.05
CA ALA A 176 20.57 -6.83 16.27
C ALA A 176 21.76 -7.03 17.22
N GLU A 177 22.60 -8.03 16.92
CA GLU A 177 23.88 -8.18 17.58
C GLU A 177 24.66 -6.86 17.44
N PRO A 178 25.35 -6.38 18.50
CA PRO A 178 26.05 -5.10 18.49
C PRO A 178 27.18 -5.17 17.47
N GLY A 179 26.92 -4.69 16.25
CA GLY A 179 27.82 -4.78 15.11
C GLY A 179 27.15 -4.85 13.73
N GLN A 180 25.83 -5.02 13.65
CA GLN A 180 25.08 -4.91 12.40
C GLN A 180 24.03 -3.79 12.48
N ALA A 181 24.51 -2.56 12.59
CA ALA A 181 23.73 -1.42 12.15
C ALA A 181 23.66 -1.49 10.62
N GLN A 182 22.56 -1.99 10.07
CA GLN A 182 22.18 -1.56 8.73
C GLN A 182 21.74 -0.11 8.90
N GLU A 183 22.59 0.79 8.40
CA GLU A 183 22.38 2.22 8.36
C GLU A 183 20.98 2.49 7.78
N ILE A 184 20.06 2.93 8.65
CA ILE A 184 18.99 3.84 8.26
C ILE A 184 19.62 4.86 7.32
N GLY A 185 19.16 4.88 6.07
CA GLY A 185 19.80 5.56 4.96
C GLY A 185 20.35 6.92 5.33
N GLN A 186 21.65 6.96 5.62
CA GLN A 186 22.46 7.96 4.97
C GLN A 186 22.22 7.71 3.49
N VAL A 187 21.58 8.67 2.81
CA VAL A 187 21.83 8.81 1.39
C VAL A 187 23.34 9.02 1.32
N GLU A 188 24.08 7.93 1.08
CA GLU A 188 25.43 8.05 0.56
C GLU A 188 25.24 8.89 -0.68
N VAL A 189 25.58 10.18 -0.57
CA VAL A 189 25.65 11.07 -1.72
C VAL A 189 26.57 10.32 -2.67
N PRO A 190 26.05 9.77 -3.79
CA PRO A 190 26.85 8.90 -4.62
C PRO A 190 28.07 9.71 -4.98
N THR A 191 29.25 9.15 -4.72
CA THR A 191 30.47 9.83 -5.13
C THR A 191 30.33 10.12 -6.63
N PRO A 192 30.86 11.24 -7.15
CA PRO A 192 30.67 11.61 -8.56
C PRO A 192 31.07 10.47 -9.52
N THR A 193 31.91 9.54 -9.07
CA THR A 193 32.31 8.33 -9.77
C THR A 193 31.19 7.28 -9.86
N GLU A 194 30.36 7.13 -8.83
CA GLU A 194 29.24 6.17 -8.79
C GLU A 194 28.01 6.69 -9.53
N PHE A 195 27.74 8.00 -9.46
CA PHE A 195 26.71 8.64 -10.28
C PHE A 195 27.06 8.54 -11.78
N ALA A 196 28.35 8.63 -12.10
CA ALA A 196 28.90 8.44 -13.44
C ALA A 196 28.88 6.98 -13.92
N ASP A 197 28.68 5.97 -13.08
CA ASP A 197 28.63 4.57 -13.54
C ASP A 197 27.17 4.09 -13.73
N ALA A 198 26.26 4.49 -12.84
CA ALA A 198 24.85 4.07 -12.88
C ALA A 198 24.00 4.84 -13.90
N ASN A 199 24.22 6.16 -14.06
CA ASN A 199 23.32 7.03 -14.83
C ASN A 199 23.96 7.60 -16.11
N MET A 200 25.22 7.31 -16.39
CA MET A 200 25.94 7.87 -17.54
C MET A 200 25.42 7.36 -18.87
N ALA A 201 24.87 6.14 -18.94
CA ALA A 201 24.25 5.63 -20.16
C ALA A 201 22.98 6.42 -20.54
N GLU A 202 22.22 6.88 -19.55
CA GLU A 202 21.00 7.67 -19.75
C GLU A 202 21.35 9.14 -20.03
N LEU A 203 22.32 9.70 -19.30
CA LEU A 203 22.79 11.08 -19.52
C LEU A 203 23.47 11.27 -20.89
N LEU A 204 24.21 10.27 -21.39
CA LEU A 204 24.79 10.27 -22.73
C LEU A 204 23.75 10.06 -23.84
N ALA A 205 22.59 9.49 -23.51
CA ALA A 205 21.48 9.32 -24.44
C ALA A 205 20.65 10.61 -24.56
N GLU A 206 20.51 11.38 -23.47
CA GLU A 206 19.81 12.66 -23.47
C GLU A 206 20.67 13.83 -23.98
N ASP A 207 21.97 13.87 -23.68
CA ASP A 207 22.86 14.95 -24.10
C ASP A 207 24.16 14.42 -24.75
N PRO A 208 24.20 14.30 -26.09
CA PRO A 208 25.36 13.75 -26.80
C PRO A 208 26.57 14.70 -26.81
N GLU A 209 26.39 16.00 -26.55
CA GLU A 209 27.50 16.96 -26.41
C GLU A 209 28.29 16.69 -25.12
N PHE A 210 27.63 16.15 -24.09
CA PHE A 210 28.27 15.62 -22.88
C PHE A 210 29.26 14.48 -23.19
N ALA A 211 29.05 13.72 -24.27
CA ALA A 211 29.93 12.66 -24.74
C ALA A 211 31.23 13.17 -25.40
N GLU A 212 31.32 14.46 -25.72
CA GLU A 212 32.49 15.08 -26.35
C GLU A 212 33.42 15.75 -25.32
N LEU A 213 32.96 15.94 -24.09
CA LEU A 213 33.76 16.51 -22.99
C LEU A 213 34.79 15.51 -22.46
N SER A 214 35.94 16.00 -21.98
CA SER A 214 36.89 15.14 -21.25
C SER A 214 36.28 14.64 -19.94
N GLU A 215 36.65 13.44 -19.51
CA GLU A 215 36.13 12.80 -18.29
C GLU A 215 36.25 13.71 -17.06
N GLU A 216 37.39 14.39 -16.93
CA GLU A 216 37.64 15.36 -15.85
C GLU A 216 36.65 16.54 -15.87
N ARG A 217 36.19 16.97 -17.05
CA ARG A 217 35.20 18.06 -17.18
C ARG A 217 33.78 17.57 -16.92
N ARG A 218 33.44 16.33 -17.28
CA ARG A 218 32.14 15.71 -16.96
C ARG A 218 31.97 15.55 -15.45
N MET A 219 33.00 15.04 -14.78
CA MET A 219 33.01 14.87 -13.33
C MET A 219 32.86 16.20 -12.59
N ALA A 220 33.49 17.26 -13.10
CA ALA A 220 33.35 18.60 -12.52
C ALA A 220 31.93 19.17 -12.67
N LEU A 221 31.26 18.94 -13.81
CA LEU A 221 29.88 19.38 -14.04
C LEU A 221 28.87 18.57 -13.21
N ILE A 222 29.07 17.25 -13.09
CA ILE A 222 28.23 16.40 -12.22
C ILE A 222 28.36 16.86 -10.76
N ALA A 223 29.57 17.16 -10.30
CA ALA A 223 29.79 17.70 -8.96
C ALA A 223 29.14 19.08 -8.75
N GLU A 224 29.14 19.95 -9.76
CA GLU A 224 28.49 21.26 -9.72
C GLU A 224 26.96 21.13 -9.63
N VAL A 225 26.35 20.27 -10.45
CA VAL A 225 24.91 19.98 -10.43
C VAL A 225 24.47 19.37 -9.11
N LEU A 226 25.26 18.43 -8.55
CA LEU A 226 24.99 17.84 -7.24
C LEU A 226 25.12 18.87 -6.11
N ALA A 227 25.99 19.87 -6.24
CA ALA A 227 26.14 20.94 -5.27
C ALA A 227 24.99 21.97 -5.35
N GLU A 228 24.46 22.23 -6.55
CA GLU A 228 23.32 23.14 -6.76
C GLU A 228 21.98 22.55 -6.28
N GLN A 229 21.81 21.22 -6.33
CA GLN A 229 20.58 20.56 -5.86
C GLN A 229 20.50 20.42 -4.32
N ASN A 230 21.58 20.75 -3.61
CA ASN A 230 21.68 20.58 -2.16
C ASN A 230 21.59 21.92 -1.40
N HIS A 231 21.00 22.95 -2.02
CA HIS A 231 20.88 24.31 -1.51
C HIS A 231 19.47 24.86 -1.74
#